data_AF-K2AAQ5-F1
#
_entry.id   AF-K2AAQ5-F1
#
_cell.length_a   1.000
_cell.length_b   1.000
_cell.length_c   1.000
_cell.angle_alpha   90.00
_cell.angle_beta   90.00
_cell.angle_gamma   90.00
#
_symmetry.space_group_name_H-M   'P 1'
#
loop_
_entity.id
_entity.type
_entity.pdbx_description
1 polymer ?
#
loop_
_entity_poly.entity_id
_entity_poly.type
_entity_poly.pdbx_seq_one_letter_code
_entity_poly.pdbx_strand_id
1 'polypeptide(L)'
;MSAALARLSSILKNLSEKAANLKASGKDTSELEKAISQAETAIEEAKSAVAAQAEKKYSANLINDSTLRNAIGEMISQFRKDLRDAHKKVAAARQAISKAVAELAQLGGVRNSATQSGNMD
;
A
#
# COMPACT_ATOMS: atom_id res chain seq x y z
N MET A 1 8.27 -10.00 -1.01
CA MET A 1 7.63 -8.67 -1.04
C MET A 1 7.80 -7.95 -2.38
N SER A 2 8.97 -8.02 -3.03
CA SER A 2 9.20 -7.36 -4.33
C SER A 2 8.19 -7.75 -5.42
N ALA A 3 7.88 -9.04 -5.59
CA ALA A 3 6.90 -9.49 -6.59
C ALA A 3 5.48 -8.96 -6.33
N ALA A 4 5.10 -8.76 -5.06
CA ALA A 4 3.80 -8.18 -4.72
C ALA A 4 3.75 -6.69 -5.08
N LEU A 5 4.81 -5.93 -4.76
CA LEU A 5 4.93 -4.52 -5.13
C LEU A 5 4.99 -4.34 -6.65
N ALA A 6 5.68 -5.21 -7.38
CA ALA A 6 5.71 -5.19 -8.85
C ALA A 6 4.30 -5.38 -9.45
N ARG A 7 3.51 -6.32 -8.93
CA ARG A 7 2.11 -6.51 -9.33
C ARG A 7 1.27 -5.26 -9.04
N LEU A 8 1.46 -4.64 -7.87
CA LEU A 8 0.76 -3.40 -7.53
C LEU A 8 1.11 -2.26 -8.49
N SER A 9 2.38 -2.05 -8.80
CA SER A 9 2.81 -1.05 -9.78
C SER A 9 2.21 -1.30 -11.17
N SER A 10 2.10 -2.57 -11.60
CA SER A 10 1.44 -2.90 -12.87
C SER A 10 -0.05 -2.57 -12.86
N ILE A 11 -0.76 -2.84 -11.77
CA ILE A 11 -2.18 -2.50 -11.63
C ILE A 11 -2.36 -0.98 -11.65
N LEU A 12 -1.50 -0.26 -10.93
CA LEU A 12 -1.50 1.19 -10.88
C LEU A 12 -1.29 1.80 -12.28
N LYS A 13 -0.33 1.28 -13.07
CA LYS A 13 -0.14 1.71 -14.46
C LYS A 13 -1.43 1.57 -15.28
N ASN A 14 -2.09 0.41 -15.19
CA ASN A 14 -3.35 0.17 -15.88
C ASN A 14 -4.47 1.13 -15.40
N LEU A 15 -4.48 1.49 -14.11
CA LEU A 15 -5.43 2.47 -13.56
C LEU A 15 -5.18 3.86 -14.13
N SER A 16 -3.93 4.30 -14.21
CA SER A 16 -3.54 5.59 -14.81
C SER A 16 -3.91 5.67 -16.30
N GLU A 17 -3.68 4.60 -17.06
CA GLU A 17 -4.11 4.51 -18.46
C GLU A 17 -5.64 4.61 -18.60
N LYS A 18 -6.39 3.91 -17.75
CA LYS A 18 -7.86 3.98 -17.75
C LYS A 18 -8.38 5.34 -17.32
N ALA A 19 -7.75 5.98 -16.33
CA ALA A 19 -8.10 7.34 -15.92
C ALA A 19 -7.93 8.33 -17.08
N ALA A 20 -6.80 8.26 -17.80
CA ALA A 20 -6.56 9.10 -18.98
C ALA A 20 -7.64 8.91 -20.06
N ASN A 21 -8.02 7.65 -20.34
CA ASN A 21 -9.08 7.34 -21.32
C ASN A 21 -10.45 7.89 -20.89
N LEU A 22 -10.80 7.79 -19.60
CA LEU A 22 -12.06 8.32 -19.08
C LEU A 22 -12.10 9.84 -19.13
N LYS A 23 -10.98 10.50 -18.82
CA LYS A 23 -10.81 11.96 -18.94
C LYS A 23 -10.97 12.42 -20.37
N ALA A 24 -10.34 11.72 -21.32
CA ALA A 24 -10.50 11.97 -22.76
C ALA A 24 -11.95 11.76 -23.24
N SER A 25 -12.69 10.87 -22.58
CA SER A 25 -14.12 10.64 -22.82
C SER A 25 -15.04 11.66 -22.11
N GLY A 26 -14.48 12.69 -21.47
CA GLY A 26 -15.23 13.75 -20.81
C GLY A 26 -15.82 13.38 -19.45
N LYS A 27 -15.41 12.26 -18.84
CA LYS A 27 -15.81 11.93 -17.47
C LYS A 27 -14.94 12.67 -16.46
N ASP A 28 -15.55 13.04 -15.34
CA ASP A 28 -14.81 13.55 -14.19
C ASP A 28 -14.00 12.42 -13.54
N THR A 29 -12.67 12.54 -13.60
CA THR A 29 -11.71 11.57 -13.05
C THR A 29 -11.01 12.09 -11.80
N SER A 30 -11.44 13.21 -11.22
CA SER A 30 -10.72 13.91 -10.14
C SER A 30 -10.45 13.00 -8.93
N GLU A 31 -11.45 12.26 -8.45
CA GLU A 31 -11.29 11.35 -7.31
C GLU A 31 -10.43 10.12 -7.67
N LEU A 32 -10.53 9.61 -8.91
CA LEU A 32 -9.69 8.52 -9.40
C LEU A 32 -8.21 8.96 -9.49
N GLU A 33 -7.93 10.15 -10.01
CA GLU A 33 -6.57 10.72 -10.10
C GLU A 33 -5.96 10.92 -8.70
N LYS A 34 -6.76 11.40 -7.75
CA LYS A 34 -6.35 11.52 -6.34
C LYS A 34 -6.06 10.16 -5.71
N ALA A 35 -6.92 9.15 -5.93
CA ALA A 35 -6.70 7.80 -5.43
C ALA A 35 -5.45 7.13 -6.05
N ILE A 36 -5.17 7.39 -7.33
CA ILE A 36 -3.96 6.93 -8.02
C ILE A 36 -2.72 7.57 -7.39
N SER A 37 -2.72 8.88 -7.16
CA SER A 37 -1.58 9.58 -6.54
C SER A 37 -1.31 9.08 -5.10
N GLN A 38 -2.36 8.80 -4.34
CA GLN A 38 -2.23 8.17 -3.02
C GLN A 38 -1.64 6.75 -3.11
N ALA A 39 -2.05 5.97 -4.10
CA ALA A 39 -1.52 4.64 -4.33
C ALA A 39 -0.04 4.65 -4.78
N GLU A 40 0.35 5.61 -5.64
CA GLU A 40 1.75 5.87 -6.00
C GLU A 40 2.61 6.10 -4.78
N THR A 41 2.18 7.04 -3.93
CA THR A 41 2.89 7.39 -2.69
C THR A 41 3.04 6.18 -1.78
N ALA A 42 1.95 5.43 -1.56
CA ALA A 42 1.97 4.25 -0.69
C ALA A 42 2.87 3.13 -1.23
N ILE A 43 2.96 2.95 -2.56
CA ILE A 43 3.88 1.98 -3.17
C ILE A 43 5.33 2.40 -2.98
N GLU A 44 5.66 3.68 -3.17
CA GLU A 44 7.03 4.17 -2.96
C GLU A 44 7.45 4.07 -1.49
N GLU A 45 6.57 4.40 -0.55
CA GLU A 45 6.82 4.18 0.87
C GLU A 45 7.06 2.69 1.20
N ALA A 46 6.28 1.80 0.59
CA ALA A 46 6.43 0.36 0.80
C ALA A 46 7.75 -0.17 0.20
N LYS A 47 8.16 0.32 -0.98
CA LYS A 47 9.46 -0.02 -1.58
C LYS A 47 10.60 0.44 -0.68
N SER A 48 10.54 1.69 -0.22
CA SER A 48 11.55 2.27 0.69
C SER A 48 11.65 1.49 2.00
N ALA A 49 10.52 1.16 2.62
CA ALA A 49 10.50 0.38 3.87
C ALA A 49 11.09 -1.04 3.69
N VAL A 50 10.83 -1.69 2.55
CA VAL A 50 11.40 -3.01 2.25
C VAL A 50 12.90 -2.92 1.97
N ALA A 51 13.36 -1.90 1.23
CA ALA A 51 14.78 -1.67 0.98
C ALA A 51 15.54 -1.38 2.28
N ALA A 52 15.03 -0.47 3.12
CA ALA A 52 15.60 -0.17 4.42
C ALA A 52 15.67 -1.41 5.32
N GLN A 53 14.64 -2.26 5.30
CA GLN A 53 14.67 -3.52 6.05
C GLN A 53 15.69 -4.52 5.52
N ALA A 54 15.93 -4.55 4.21
CA ALA A 54 16.93 -5.41 3.59
C ALA A 54 18.37 -4.99 3.92
N GLU A 55 18.60 -3.70 4.12
CA GLU A 55 19.93 -3.15 4.46
C GLU A 55 20.25 -3.23 5.96
N LYS A 56 19.22 -3.35 6.82
CA LYS A 56 19.41 -3.42 8.27
C LYS A 56 20.17 -4.68 8.68
N LYS A 57 21.33 -4.46 9.29
CA LYS A 57 22.09 -5.48 10.01
C LYS A 57 21.74 -5.41 11.49
N TYR A 58 21.28 -6.52 12.03
CA TYR A 58 21.00 -6.66 13.45
C TYR A 58 22.22 -7.29 14.12
N SER A 59 23.05 -6.48 14.76
CA SER A 59 24.21 -6.94 15.53
C SER A 59 23.96 -6.79 17.02
N ALA A 60 24.29 -7.81 17.80
CA ALA A 60 24.31 -7.72 19.25
C ALA A 60 25.76 -7.58 19.68
N ASN A 61 26.05 -6.56 20.48
CA ASN A 61 27.35 -6.45 21.10
C ASN A 61 27.36 -7.35 22.33
N LEU A 62 28.02 -8.50 22.22
CA LEU A 62 28.01 -9.54 23.23
C LEU A 62 29.23 -9.33 24.14
N ILE A 63 29.02 -8.68 25.28
CA ILE A 63 30.08 -8.38 26.24
C ILE A 63 30.22 -9.52 27.26
N ASN A 64 29.15 -10.25 27.59
CA ASN A 64 29.11 -11.29 28.63
C ASN A 64 28.03 -12.35 28.33
N ASP A 65 28.26 -13.61 28.71
CA ASP A 65 27.27 -14.70 28.54
C ASP A 65 25.98 -14.49 29.35
N SER A 66 26.05 -13.79 30.48
CA SER A 66 24.88 -13.50 31.33
C SER A 66 23.89 -12.52 30.70
N THR A 67 24.34 -11.67 29.77
CA THR A 67 23.52 -10.67 29.06
C THR A 67 23.16 -11.10 27.65
N LEU A 68 23.78 -12.18 27.15
CA LEU A 68 23.58 -12.76 25.82
C LEU A 68 22.11 -13.01 25.47
N ARG A 69 21.37 -13.66 26.37
CA ARG A 69 19.95 -14.00 26.14
C ARG A 69 19.08 -12.76 25.95
N ASN A 70 19.32 -11.72 26.76
CA ASN A 70 18.55 -10.48 26.69
C ASN A 70 18.92 -9.68 25.44
N ALA A 71 20.21 -9.54 25.14
CA ALA A 71 20.69 -8.84 23.95
C ALA A 71 20.17 -9.47 22.65
N ILE A 72 20.18 -10.80 22.55
CA ILE A 72 19.59 -11.52 21.41
C ILE A 72 18.07 -11.36 21.39
N GLY A 73 17.41 -11.41 22.55
CA GLY A 73 15.95 -11.22 22.65
C GLY A 73 15.50 -9.85 22.13
N GLU A 74 16.20 -8.79 22.52
CA GLU A 74 15.97 -7.42 22.04
C GLU A 74 16.20 -7.30 20.54
N MET A 75 17.29 -7.90 20.04
CA MET A 75 17.58 -7.95 18.61
C MET A 75 16.45 -8.60 17.81
N ILE A 76 15.98 -9.77 18.24
CA ILE A 76 14.88 -10.49 17.57
C ILE A 76 13.59 -9.68 17.66
N SER A 77 13.33 -9.04 18.79
CA SER A 77 12.15 -8.17 18.97
C SER A 77 12.17 -7.00 17.99
N GLN A 78 13.33 -6.35 17.86
CA GLN A 78 13.53 -5.23 16.94
C GLN A 78 13.39 -5.68 15.48
N PHE A 79 13.98 -6.81 15.10
CA PHE A 79 13.80 -7.40 13.78
C PHE A 79 12.33 -7.69 13.46
N ARG A 80 11.60 -8.32 14.39
CA ARG A 80 10.17 -8.61 14.23
C ARG A 80 9.34 -7.34 14.11
N LYS A 81 9.68 -6.30 14.88
CA LYS A 81 9.01 -5.01 14.81
C LYS A 81 9.20 -4.38 13.43
N ASP A 82 10.43 -4.30 12.96
CA ASP A 82 10.72 -3.68 11.67
C ASP A 82 10.07 -4.45 10.51
N LEU A 83 10.06 -5.79 10.56
CA LEU A 83 9.37 -6.60 9.56
C LEU A 83 7.86 -6.36 9.55
N ARG A 84 7.23 -6.22 10.72
CA ARG A 84 5.80 -5.85 10.82
C ARG A 84 5.52 -4.49 10.24
N ASP A 85 6.40 -3.52 10.48
CA ASP A 85 6.22 -2.16 10.00
C ASP A 85 6.37 -2.09 8.47
N ALA A 86 7.36 -2.79 7.89
CA ALA A 86 7.48 -2.96 6.45
C ALA A 86 6.24 -3.64 5.84
N HIS A 87 5.73 -4.69 6.50
CA HIS A 87 4.52 -5.38 6.05
C HIS A 87 3.28 -4.47 6.07
N LYS A 88 3.11 -3.64 7.10
CA LYS A 88 2.00 -2.67 7.18
C LYS A 88 2.04 -1.68 6.01
N LYS A 89 3.23 -1.21 5.60
CA LYS A 89 3.39 -0.33 4.44
C LYS A 89 2.95 -1.02 3.14
N VAL A 90 3.34 -2.28 2.94
CA VAL A 90 2.87 -3.09 1.79
C VAL A 90 1.35 -3.28 1.81
N ALA A 91 0.76 -3.51 3.00
CA ALA A 91 -0.69 -3.62 3.15
C ALA A 91 -1.41 -2.31 2.84
N ALA A 92 -0.87 -1.17 3.28
CA ALA A 92 -1.40 0.15 2.96
C ALA A 92 -1.37 0.41 1.44
N ALA A 93 -0.28 0.06 0.76
CA ALA A 93 -0.18 0.15 -0.70
C ALA A 93 -1.26 -0.70 -1.41
N ARG A 94 -1.50 -1.93 -0.94
CA ARG A 94 -2.61 -2.76 -1.45
C ARG A 94 -3.95 -2.07 -1.27
N GLN A 95 -4.22 -1.53 -0.09
CA GLN A 95 -5.49 -0.89 0.20
C GLN A 95 -5.71 0.37 -0.64
N ALA A 96 -4.66 1.16 -0.85
CA ALA A 96 -4.71 2.35 -1.71
C ALA A 96 -5.05 1.98 -3.16
N ILE A 97 -4.44 0.93 -3.71
CA ILE A 97 -4.83 0.41 -5.03
C ILE A 97 -6.28 -0.08 -5.04
N SER A 98 -6.72 -0.83 -4.03
CA SER A 98 -8.11 -1.29 -3.98
C SER A 98 -9.12 -0.13 -3.99
N LYS A 99 -8.78 0.99 -3.34
CA LYS A 99 -9.59 2.22 -3.40
C LYS A 99 -9.62 2.80 -4.81
N ALA A 100 -8.46 2.94 -5.46
CA ALA A 100 -8.41 3.44 -6.84
C ALA A 100 -9.18 2.54 -7.83
N VAL A 101 -9.14 1.22 -7.64
CA VAL A 101 -9.98 0.27 -8.40
C VAL A 101 -11.47 0.49 -8.13
N ALA A 102 -11.86 0.74 -6.88
CA ALA A 102 -13.25 1.02 -6.53
C ALA A 102 -13.75 2.32 -7.18
N GLU A 103 -12.96 3.39 -7.16
CA GLU A 103 -13.29 4.66 -7.85
C GLU A 103 -13.45 4.43 -9.36
N LEU A 104 -12.54 3.68 -9.97
CA LEU A 104 -12.65 3.31 -11.38
C LEU A 104 -13.94 2.53 -11.67
N ALA A 105 -14.34 1.60 -10.80
CA ALA A 105 -15.57 0.82 -10.96
C ALA A 105 -16.83 1.70 -10.88
N GLN A 106 -16.83 2.70 -9.98
CA GLN A 106 -17.92 3.68 -9.89
C GLN A 106 -18.04 4.50 -11.18
N LEU A 107 -16.92 4.94 -11.76
CA LEU A 107 -16.89 5.65 -13.04
C LEU A 107 -17.29 4.78 -14.23
N GLY A 108 -17.03 3.47 -14.15
CA GLY A 108 -17.40 2.45 -15.14
C GLY A 108 -18.89 2.10 -15.18
N GLY A 109 -19.70 2.65 -14.27
CA GLY A 109 -21.15 2.40 -14.23
C GLY A 109 -21.57 1.24 -13.32
N VAL A 110 -20.66 0.65 -12.55
CA VAL A 110 -21.03 -0.27 -11.45
C VAL A 110 -21.40 0.59 -10.24
N ARG A 111 -22.50 1.37 -10.35
CA ARG A 111 -23.19 1.88 -9.17
C ARG A 111 -23.86 0.69 -8.51
N ASN A 112 -23.38 0.26 -7.35
CA ASN A 112 -24.25 -0.46 -6.42
C ASN A 112 -25.36 0.51 -6.02
N SER A 113 -26.52 0.39 -6.68
CA SER A 113 -27.71 1.22 -6.47
C SER A 113 -28.39 0.86 -5.14
N ALA A 114 -27.72 1.15 -4.02
CA ALA A 114 -28.22 0.87 -2.67
C ALA A 114 -28.52 2.13 -1.83
N THR A 115 -28.78 3.28 -2.47
CA THR A 115 -29.30 4.47 -1.77
C THR A 115 -30.35 5.26 -2.57
N GLN A 116 -31.13 4.59 -3.41
CA GLN A 116 -32.39 5.14 -3.94
C GLN A 116 -33.57 4.40 -3.32
N SER A 117 -33.83 4.64 -2.03
CA SER A 117 -35.16 4.50 -1.41
C SER A 117 -35.07 5.01 0.02
N GLY A 118 -35.47 6.26 0.19
CA GLY A 118 -35.57 6.96 1.46
C GLY A 118 -36.43 8.17 1.18
N ASN A 119 -37.72 7.88 0.97
CA ASN A 119 -38.83 8.75 0.63
C ASN A 119 -38.64 10.24 0.94
N MET A 120 -38.87 11.04 -0.11
CA MET A 120 -39.67 12.25 0.03
C MET A 120 -41.10 11.80 0.35
N ASP A 121 -41.58 12.14 1.54
CA ASP A 121 -42.96 12.50 1.88
C ASP A 121 -42.94 13.23 3.22
#